data_AF-A0A3Q4NBR0-F1
#
_entry.id   AF-A0A3Q4NBR0-F1
#
_cell.length_a   1.000
_cell.length_b   1.000
_cell.length_c   1.000
_cell.angle_alpha   90.00
_cell.angle_beta   90.00
_cell.angle_gamma   90.00
#
_symmetry.space_group_name_H-M   'P 1'
#
loop_
_entity.id
_entity.type
_entity.pdbx_description
1 polymer ?
#
loop_
_entity_poly.entity_id
_entity_poly.type
_entity_poly.pdbx_seq_one_letter_code
_entity_poly.pdbx_strand_id
1 'polypeptide(L)'
;MGIHGLAKLIADQAPGAIKEQDIKNFFGRKIAIDASMCIYQFLIAVRQDGNVLQNEDGETTSHLMGMFYRTIRMLEHGIKPAYVFDGKPPQLKSAEVRNFLFKSSTSIASCRTSASPMNRYIFFPDFYKSLYK
;
A
#
# COMPACT_ATOMS: atom_id res chain seq x y z
N MET A 1 1.52 -8.52 -5.26
CA MET A 1 2.98 -8.68 -5.11
C MET A 1 3.27 -9.36 -3.79
N GLY A 2 4.00 -10.46 -3.81
CA GLY A 2 4.28 -11.29 -2.62
C GLY A 2 4.36 -12.76 -3.02
N ILE A 3 4.75 -13.62 -2.08
CA ILE A 3 4.81 -15.07 -2.32
C ILE A 3 3.46 -15.67 -1.90
N HIS A 4 2.73 -16.20 -2.88
CA HIS A 4 1.40 -16.75 -2.63
C HIS A 4 1.46 -17.94 -1.67
N GLY A 5 0.62 -17.92 -0.62
CA GLY A 5 0.48 -19.03 0.33
C GLY A 5 1.64 -19.20 1.32
N LEU A 6 2.67 -18.33 1.28
CA LEU A 6 3.85 -18.47 2.14
C LEU A 6 3.51 -18.41 3.63
N ALA A 7 2.64 -17.49 4.05
CA ALA A 7 2.27 -17.35 5.45
C ALA A 7 1.62 -18.63 6.00
N LYS A 8 0.71 -19.24 5.22
CA LYS A 8 0.07 -20.52 5.58
C LYS A 8 1.10 -21.65 5.63
N LEU A 9 1.98 -21.73 4.63
CA LEU A 9 3.02 -22.76 4.59
C LEU A 9 3.95 -22.69 5.82
N ILE A 10 4.38 -21.49 6.23
CA ILE A 10 5.21 -21.31 7.42
C ILE A 10 4.44 -21.71 8.68
N ALA A 11 3.17 -21.32 8.79
CA ALA A 11 2.34 -21.69 9.93
C ALA A 11 2.21 -23.22 10.06
N ASP A 12 2.02 -23.93 8.95
CA ASP A 12 1.82 -25.38 8.93
C ASP A 12 3.14 -26.16 9.14
N GLN A 13 4.24 -25.72 8.53
CA GLN A 13 5.48 -26.50 8.44
C GLN A 13 6.62 -26.00 9.35
N ALA A 14 6.58 -24.74 9.78
CA ALA A 14 7.62 -24.13 10.60
C ALA A 14 7.03 -23.13 11.63
N PRO A 15 6.11 -23.56 12.52
CA PRO A 15 5.41 -22.66 13.43
C PRO A 15 6.36 -21.89 14.38
N GLY A 16 7.51 -22.48 14.72
CA GLY A 16 8.53 -21.83 15.55
C GLY A 16 9.21 -20.60 14.91
N ALA A 17 9.01 -20.37 13.61
CA ALA A 17 9.50 -19.18 12.91
C ALA A 17 8.59 -17.96 13.09
N ILE A 18 7.34 -18.15 13.53
CA ILE A 18 6.38 -17.07 13.78
C ILE A 18 6.41 -16.72 15.27
N LYS A 19 6.59 -15.44 15.58
CA LYS A 19 6.56 -14.92 16.96
C LYS A 19 5.65 -13.73 17.04
N GLU A 20 4.63 -13.84 17.88
CA GLU A 20 3.76 -12.73 18.23
C GLU A 20 4.33 -12.01 19.45
N GLN A 21 4.44 -10.68 19.35
CA GLN A 21 4.92 -9.83 20.42
C GLN A 21 4.14 -8.53 20.45
N ASP A 22 3.93 -8.02 21.66
CA ASP A 22 3.33 -6.71 21.85
C ASP A 22 4.23 -5.60 21.28
N ILE A 23 3.59 -4.55 20.76
CA ILE A 23 4.29 -3.38 20.20
C ILE A 23 5.26 -2.73 21.21
N LYS A 24 4.98 -2.83 22.51
CA LYS A 24 5.81 -2.32 23.60
C LYS A 24 7.21 -2.96 23.63
N ASN A 25 7.34 -4.20 23.15
CA ASN A 25 8.61 -4.93 23.13
C ASN A 25 9.59 -4.38 22.07
N PHE A 26 9.12 -3.49 21.20
CA PHE A 26 9.93 -2.87 20.15
C PHE A 26 10.44 -1.47 20.52
N PHE A 27 10.33 -1.06 21.79
CA PHE A 27 10.83 0.23 22.25
C PHE A 27 12.33 0.43 21.90
N GLY A 28 12.67 1.58 21.34
CA GLY A 28 14.03 1.94 20.94
C GLY A 28 14.53 1.25 19.65
N ARG A 29 13.73 0.35 19.05
CA ARG A 29 14.13 -0.36 17.81
C ARG A 29 13.97 0.56 16.60
N LYS A 30 14.94 0.47 15.70
CA LYS A 30 14.86 1.07 14.36
C LYS A 30 14.25 0.04 13.41
N ILE A 31 13.23 0.44 12.67
CA ILE A 31 12.53 -0.45 11.73
C ILE A 31 12.49 0.18 10.33
N ALA A 32 12.72 -0.63 9.31
CA ALA A 32 12.51 -0.24 7.92
C ALA A 32 11.09 -0.59 7.51
N ILE A 33 10.38 0.35 6.89
CA ILE A 33 8.99 0.20 6.48
C ILE A 33 8.91 0.42 4.98
N ASP A 34 8.28 -0.52 4.27
CA ASP A 34 7.94 -0.36 2.86
C ASP A 34 6.86 0.73 2.72
N ALA A 35 7.24 1.88 2.17
CA ALA A 35 6.38 3.04 2.03
C ALA A 35 5.34 2.84 0.92
N SER A 36 5.74 2.26 -0.22
CA SER A 36 4.86 1.96 -1.35
C SER A 36 3.70 1.08 -0.91
N MET A 37 4.01 0.03 -0.12
CA MET A 37 3.00 -0.89 0.40
C MET A 37 2.10 -0.22 1.43
N CYS A 38 2.65 0.61 2.33
CA CYS A 38 1.85 1.33 3.31
C CYS A 38 0.85 2.28 2.66
N ILE A 39 1.28 3.07 1.67
CA ILE A 39 0.41 4.00 0.94
C ILE A 39 -0.76 3.26 0.31
N TYR A 40 -0.49 2.14 -0.38
CA TYR A 40 -1.54 1.33 -1.01
C TYR A 40 -2.56 0.79 0.01
N GLN A 41 -2.09 0.31 1.17
CA GLN A 41 -2.99 -0.14 2.24
C GLN A 41 -3.91 0.97 2.73
N PHE A 42 -3.39 2.19 2.91
CA PHE A 42 -4.20 3.32 3.40
C PHE A 42 -5.22 3.81 2.39
N LEU A 43 -4.89 3.82 1.09
CA LEU A 43 -5.85 4.15 0.04
C LEU A 43 -7.05 3.20 0.01
N ILE A 44 -6.85 1.94 0.39
CA ILE A 44 -7.93 0.94 0.43
C ILE A 44 -8.69 1.01 1.75
N ALA A 45 -7.97 1.05 2.87
CA ALA A 45 -8.53 0.88 4.20
C ALA A 45 -9.19 2.15 4.76
N VAL A 46 -8.67 3.33 4.44
CA VAL A 46 -9.17 4.59 4.99
C VAL A 46 -10.20 5.19 4.04
N ARG A 47 -11.46 4.91 4.33
CA ARG A 47 -12.65 5.38 3.60
C ARG A 47 -13.67 5.97 4.56
N GLN A 48 -14.34 7.03 4.15
CA GLN A 48 -15.48 7.62 4.86
C GLN A 48 -16.75 7.31 4.06
N ASP A 49 -17.69 6.61 4.68
CA ASP A 49 -18.95 6.19 4.06
C ASP A 49 -18.78 5.44 2.72
N GLY A 50 -17.71 4.63 2.63
CA GLY A 50 -17.34 3.87 1.43
C GLY A 50 -16.55 4.66 0.39
N ASN A 51 -16.57 6.00 0.47
CA ASN A 51 -15.82 6.89 -0.38
C ASN A 51 -14.40 7.13 0.15
N VAL A 52 -13.48 7.42 -0.77
CA VAL A 52 -12.10 7.77 -0.42
C VAL A 52 -12.10 9.16 0.22
N LEU A 53 -11.28 9.38 1.26
CA LEU A 53 -11.13 10.72 1.84
C LEU A 53 -10.48 11.65 0.81
N GLN A 54 -11.12 12.78 0.57
CA GLN A 54 -10.68 13.78 -0.40
C GLN A 54 -10.73 15.19 0.20
N ASN A 55 -9.93 16.10 -0.33
CA ASN A 55 -10.06 17.54 -0.07
C ASN A 55 -11.15 18.15 -0.96
N GLU A 56 -11.37 19.46 -0.83
CA GLU A 56 -12.36 20.22 -1.62
C GLU A 56 -12.05 20.19 -3.14
N ASP A 57 -10.78 20.01 -3.50
CA ASP A 57 -10.29 19.86 -4.88
C ASP A 57 -10.43 18.43 -5.44
N GLY A 58 -10.92 17.48 -4.65
CA GLY A 58 -11.09 16.07 -5.04
C GLY A 58 -9.81 15.23 -4.98
N GLU A 59 -8.71 15.75 -4.45
CA GLU A 59 -7.45 15.03 -4.25
C GLU A 59 -7.55 14.10 -3.05
N THR A 60 -7.02 12.87 -3.19
CA THR A 60 -7.10 11.86 -2.13
C THR A 60 -6.18 12.17 -0.96
N THR A 61 -6.71 12.17 0.27
CA THR A 61 -5.96 12.47 1.50
C THR A 61 -5.78 11.26 2.42
N SER A 62 -6.43 10.13 2.13
CA SER A 62 -6.39 8.88 2.92
C SER A 62 -4.97 8.41 3.28
N HIS A 63 -4.04 8.50 2.33
CA HIS A 63 -2.66 8.04 2.52
C HIS A 63 -1.86 8.96 3.46
N LEU A 64 -2.11 10.27 3.43
CA LEU A 64 -1.46 11.24 4.32
C LEU A 64 -1.90 11.02 5.76
N MET A 65 -3.20 10.92 5.99
CA MET A 65 -3.77 10.63 7.31
C MET A 65 -3.26 9.29 7.87
N GLY A 66 -3.30 8.24 7.04
CA GLY A 66 -2.81 6.93 7.44
C GLY A 66 -1.35 6.94 7.85
N MET A 67 -0.48 7.53 7.02
CA MET A 67 0.95 7.62 7.30
C MET A 67 1.23 8.46 8.55
N PHE A 68 0.53 9.59 8.70
CA PHE A 68 0.68 10.49 9.85
C PHE A 68 0.36 9.78 11.18
N TYR A 69 -0.84 9.23 11.33
CA TYR A 69 -1.25 8.58 12.57
C TYR A 69 -0.47 7.29 12.85
N ARG A 70 -0.13 6.50 11.82
CA ARG A 70 0.71 5.31 11.99
C ARG A 70 2.10 5.69 12.48
N THR A 71 2.70 6.75 11.93
CA THR A 71 4.02 7.23 12.35
C THR A 71 4.01 7.71 13.79
N ILE A 72 3.02 8.54 14.16
CA ILE A 72 2.86 9.01 15.55
C ILE A 72 2.76 7.83 16.51
N ARG A 73 1.88 6.85 16.23
CA ARG A 73 1.73 5.67 17.08
C ARG A 73 3.04 4.90 17.25
N MET A 74 3.85 4.77 16.21
CA MET A 74 5.16 4.11 16.31
C MET A 74 6.13 4.93 17.18
N LEU A 75 6.17 6.25 16.99
CA LEU A 75 7.02 7.15 17.77
C LEU A 75 6.63 7.18 19.25
N GLU A 76 5.33 7.16 19.57
CA GLU A 76 4.81 7.08 20.94
C GLU A 76 5.28 5.81 21.67
N HIS A 77 5.45 4.71 20.94
CA HIS A 77 6.00 3.45 21.45
C HIS A 77 7.54 3.39 21.39
N GLY A 78 8.20 4.52 21.11
CA GLY A 78 9.66 4.63 21.04
C GLY A 78 10.30 3.93 19.84
N ILE A 79 9.50 3.54 18.84
CA ILE A 79 9.99 2.91 17.60
C ILE A 79 10.46 4.01 16.66
N LYS A 80 11.59 3.80 16.00
CA LYS A 80 12.18 4.74 15.03
C LYS A 80 11.96 4.21 13.60
N PRO A 81 10.89 4.64 12.90
CA PRO A 81 10.60 4.17 11.55
C PRO A 81 11.50 4.85 10.51
N ALA A 82 11.95 4.08 9.53
CA ALA A 82 12.59 4.55 8.31
C ALA A 82 11.77 4.07 7.11
N TYR A 83 11.09 5.00 6.43
CA TYR A 83 10.29 4.70 5.25
C TYR A 83 11.19 4.53 4.03
N VAL A 84 11.07 3.39 3.37
CA VAL A 84 11.83 3.00 2.18
C VAL A 84 10.87 3.00 1.00
N PHE A 85 11.18 3.81 -0.01
CA PHE A 85 10.43 3.87 -1.25
C PHE A 85 11.09 2.98 -2.30
N ASP A 86 10.28 2.34 -3.11
CA ASP A 86 10.78 1.52 -4.22
C ASP A 86 11.44 2.40 -5.30
N GLY A 87 12.50 1.86 -5.89
CA GLY A 87 13.12 2.41 -7.09
C GLY A 87 12.64 1.75 -8.38
N LYS A 88 13.50 1.80 -9.41
CA LYS A 88 13.24 1.13 -10.69
C LYS A 88 13.15 -0.40 -10.48
N PRO A 89 12.16 -1.09 -11.09
CA PRO A 89 11.91 -2.48 -10.83
C PRO A 89 12.90 -3.32 -11.66
N PRO A 90 13.33 -4.49 -11.18
CA PRO A 90 14.20 -5.35 -11.96
C PRO A 90 13.48 -5.89 -13.20
N GLN A 91 14.23 -6.14 -14.28
CA GLN A 91 13.67 -6.63 -15.56
C GLN A 91 12.91 -7.95 -15.42
N LEU A 92 13.33 -8.82 -14.49
CA LEU A 92 12.65 -10.09 -14.21
C LEU A 92 11.20 -9.89 -13.72
N LYS A 93 10.87 -8.70 -13.18
CA LYS A 93 9.54 -8.35 -12.66
C LYS A 93 8.63 -7.73 -13.73
N SER A 94 9.11 -7.52 -14.95
CA SER A 94 8.37 -6.82 -16.02
C SER A 94 7.08 -7.52 -16.45
N ALA A 95 7.02 -8.85 -16.37
CA ALA A 95 5.78 -9.60 -16.65
C ALA A 95 4.71 -9.34 -15.57
N GLU A 96 5.11 -9.37 -14.30
CA GLU A 96 4.20 -9.13 -13.17
C GLU A 96 3.73 -7.67 -13.12
N VAL A 97 4.62 -6.71 -13.43
CA VAL A 97 4.25 -5.30 -13.58
C VAL A 97 3.24 -5.13 -14.70
N ARG A 98 3.43 -5.78 -15.86
CA ARG A 98 2.44 -5.76 -16.95
C ARG A 98 1.09 -6.34 -16.53
N ASN A 99 1.08 -7.49 -15.84
CA ASN A 99 -0.15 -8.10 -15.34
C ASN A 99 -0.88 -7.21 -14.34
N PHE A 100 -0.14 -6.52 -13.47
CA PHE A 100 -0.70 -5.57 -12.52
C PHE A 100 -1.31 -4.35 -13.23
N LEU A 101 -0.60 -3.79 -14.21
CA LEU A 101 -1.10 -2.68 -15.04
C LEU A 101 -2.31 -3.10 -15.89
N PHE A 102 -2.33 -4.34 -16.39
CA PHE A 102 -3.45 -4.87 -17.15
C PHE A 102 -4.69 -5.03 -16.25
N LYS A 103 -4.53 -5.61 -15.06
CA LYS A 103 -5.61 -5.73 -14.07
C LYS A 103 -6.17 -4.37 -13.68
N SER A 104 -5.32 -3.36 -13.45
CA SER A 104 -5.81 -2.02 -13.14
C SER A 104 -6.59 -1.42 -14.32
N SER A 105 -6.17 -1.60 -15.57
CA SER A 105 -6.95 -1.17 -16.74
C SER A 105 -8.29 -1.89 -16.89
N THR A 106 -8.37 -3.19 -16.59
CA THR A 106 -9.63 -3.96 -16.67
C THR A 106 -10.58 -3.60 -15.53
N SER A 107 -10.08 -3.40 -14.31
CA SER A 107 -10.88 -2.88 -13.18
C SER A 107 -11.40 -1.46 -13.47
N ILE A 108 -10.61 -0.61 -14.13
CA ILE A 108 -11.04 0.71 -14.59
C ILE A 108 -12.14 0.59 -15.68
N ALA A 109 -12.04 -0.37 -16.59
CA ALA A 109 -13.07 -0.60 -17.61
C ALA A 109 -14.40 -1.09 -17.00
N SER A 110 -14.34 -1.92 -15.96
CA SER A 110 -15.53 -2.37 -15.21
C SER A 110 -16.17 -1.27 -14.35
N CYS A 111 -15.39 -0.32 -13.83
CA CYS A 111 -15.93 0.84 -13.11
C CYS A 111 -16.52 1.92 -14.04
N ARG A 112 -16.18 1.92 -15.34
CA ARG A 112 -16.73 2.85 -16.34
C ARG A 112 -18.19 2.58 -16.70
N THR A 113 -18.69 1.36 -16.53
CA THR A 113 -20.09 1.02 -16.87
C THR A 113 -21.10 1.43 -15.80
N SER A 114 -20.65 1.86 -14.62
CA SER A 114 -21.52 2.22 -13.48
C SER A 114 -21.42 3.69 -13.04
N ALA A 115 -20.68 4.55 -13.74
CA ALA A 115 -20.49 5.94 -13.35
C ALA A 115 -20.67 6.92 -14.53
N SER A 116 -21.50 7.93 -14.31
CA SER A 116 -21.78 9.06 -15.22
C SER A 116 -20.50 9.81 -15.65
N PRO A 117 -20.51 10.53 -16.79
CA PRO A 117 -19.30 10.85 -17.57
C PRO A 117 -18.37 11.94 -17.01
N MET A 118 -18.43 12.26 -15.71
CA MET A 118 -17.87 13.49 -15.18
C MET A 118 -17.12 13.28 -13.86
N ASN A 119 -16.19 12.33 -13.81
CA ASN A 119 -15.02 12.46 -12.96
C ASN A 119 -13.87 11.59 -13.51
N ARG A 120 -13.03 12.21 -14.32
CA ARG A 120 -11.69 11.66 -14.62
C ARG A 120 -10.84 11.91 -13.38
N TYR A 121 -9.84 11.06 -13.19
CA TYR A 121 -8.76 11.15 -12.21
C TYR A 121 -8.88 10.27 -10.97
N ILE A 122 -7.70 9.73 -10.63
CA ILE A 122 -7.34 8.95 -9.46
C ILE A 122 -7.75 7.47 -9.52
N PHE A 123 -7.15 6.75 -10.46
CA PHE A 123 -6.30 5.63 -10.04
C PHE A 123 -4.85 6.05 -10.30
N PHE A 124 -3.84 5.39 -9.72
CA PHE A 124 -2.42 5.75 -9.81
C PHE A 124 -1.65 5.08 -11.01
N PRO A 125 -2.12 5.01 -12.28
CA PRO A 125 -1.25 4.52 -13.35
C PRO A 125 -0.18 5.56 -13.74
N ASP A 126 -0.40 6.85 -13.51
CA ASP A 126 0.51 7.91 -13.98
C ASP A 126 1.76 8.08 -13.10
N PHE A 127 1.64 7.87 -11.77
CA PHE A 127 2.81 7.82 -10.88
C PHE A 127 3.72 6.63 -11.22
N TYR A 128 3.12 5.46 -11.46
CA TYR A 128 3.86 4.27 -11.90
C TYR A 128 4.47 4.47 -13.31
N LYS A 129 3.77 5.10 -14.25
CA LYS A 129 4.35 5.42 -15.58
C LYS A 129 5.51 6.41 -15.52
N SER A 130 5.49 7.36 -14.58
CA SER A 130 6.56 8.35 -14.40
C SER A 130 7.84 7.73 -13.80
N LEU A 131 7.68 6.81 -12.85
CA LEU A 131 8.79 6.09 -12.20
C LEU A 131 9.48 5.03 -13.09
N TYR A 132 8.84 4.62 -14.20
CA TYR A 132 9.28 3.49 -15.01
C TYR A 132 9.62 3.81 -16.48
N LYS A 133 9.78 5.09 -16.83
CA LYS A 133 10.55 5.48 -18.02
C LYS A 133 12.05 5.44 -17.71
#